data_AF-A0A659UK92-F1
#
_entry.id   AF-A0A659UK92-F1
#
_cell.length_a   1.000
_cell.length_b   1.000
_cell.length_c   1.000
_cell.angle_alpha   90.00
_cell.angle_beta   90.00
_cell.angle_gamma   90.00
#
_symmetry.space_group_name_H-M   'P 1'
#
loop_
_entity.id
_entity.type
_entity.pdbx_description
1 polymer ?
#
loop_
_entity_poly.entity_id
_entity_poly.type
_entity_poly.pdbx_seq_one_letter_code
_entity_poly.pdbx_strand_id
1 'polypeptide(L)'
;AVLAGTGLAIALQSSTAVTLLVGSFAGSGIVSGAAGQLAVRGAEIGSALVVKLLTFDLTLLVPLCLISGTVMFMATERRDWRQTGRILVGIGLLILSLEMIGQASEPLRNSQLLPVILNY
;
A
#
# COMPACT_ATOMS: atom_id res chain seq x y z
N ALA A 1 -7.79 17.87 -2.70
CA ALA A 1 -6.65 17.41 -3.51
C ALA A 1 -5.67 16.55 -2.71
N VAL A 2 -5.06 17.08 -1.63
CA VAL A 2 -4.10 16.32 -0.79
C VAL A 2 -4.68 14.99 -0.31
N LEU A 3 -5.80 15.00 0.42
CA LEU A 3 -6.45 13.78 0.92
C LEU A 3 -6.80 12.77 -0.19
N ALA A 4 -7.21 13.28 -1.36
CA ALA A 4 -7.51 12.42 -2.50
C ALA A 4 -6.24 11.76 -3.05
N GLY A 5 -5.14 12.51 -3.18
CA GLY A 5 -3.84 11.98 -3.58
C GLY A 5 -3.27 10.98 -2.56
N THR A 6 -3.43 11.25 -1.27
CA THR A 6 -3.09 10.33 -0.18
C THR A 6 -3.89 9.03 -0.29
N GLY A 7 -5.22 9.11 -0.44
CA GLY A 7 -6.09 7.95 -0.61
C GLY A 7 -5.74 7.14 -1.86
N LEU A 8 -5.49 7.82 -2.98
CA LEU A 8 -5.08 7.17 -4.23
C LEU A 8 -3.73 6.45 -4.07
N ALA A 9 -2.77 7.06 -3.36
CA ALA A 9 -1.45 6.47 -3.13
C ALA A 9 -1.49 5.30 -2.16
N ILE A 10 -2.39 5.32 -1.18
CA ILE A 10 -2.64 4.17 -0.30
C ILE A 10 -3.24 3.02 -1.12
N ALA A 11 -4.24 3.31 -1.96
CA ALA A 11 -4.91 2.30 -2.78
C ALA A 11 -3.99 1.68 -3.84
N LEU A 12 -3.19 2.52 -4.52
CA LEU A 12 -2.25 2.09 -5.55
C LEU A 12 -0.89 1.66 -4.98
N GLN A 13 -0.64 1.92 -3.69
CA GLN A 13 0.65 1.74 -3.00
C GLN A 13 1.85 2.41 -3.70
N SER A 14 1.61 3.37 -4.59
CA SER A 14 2.64 3.98 -5.45
C SER A 14 2.34 5.46 -5.69
N SER A 15 3.16 6.35 -5.12
CA SER A 15 3.05 7.79 -5.33
C SER A 15 3.40 8.19 -6.78
N THR A 16 4.26 7.43 -7.45
CA THR A 16 4.61 7.62 -8.87
C THR A 16 3.40 7.38 -9.77
N ALA A 17 2.63 6.31 -9.52
CA ALA A 17 1.42 6.04 -10.28
C ALA A 17 0.38 7.16 -10.13
N VAL A 18 0.20 7.67 -8.90
CA VAL A 18 -0.69 8.83 -8.66
C VAL A 18 -0.19 10.08 -9.38
N THR A 19 1.12 10.32 -9.38
CA THR A 19 1.71 11.48 -10.06
C THR A 19 1.48 11.45 -11.56
N LEU A 20 1.64 10.27 -12.19
CA LEU A 20 1.35 10.10 -13.61
C LEU A 20 -0.13 10.29 -13.93
N LEU A 21 -1.03 9.76 -13.09
CA LEU A 21 -2.49 9.95 -13.24
C LEU A 21 -2.88 11.41 -13.11
N VAL A 22 -2.42 12.08 -12.06
CA VAL A 22 -2.68 13.51 -11.82
C VAL A 22 -2.07 14.37 -12.92
N GLY A 23 -0.87 14.04 -13.40
CA GLY A 23 -0.24 14.69 -14.54
C GLY A 23 -1.05 14.54 -15.83
N SER A 24 -1.63 13.36 -16.08
CA SER A 24 -2.52 13.12 -17.21
C SER A 24 -3.80 13.96 -17.11
N PHE A 25 -4.41 14.06 -15.92
CA PHE A 25 -5.60 14.90 -15.69
C PHE A 25 -5.32 16.40 -15.72
N ALA A 26 -4.12 16.82 -15.33
CA ALA A 26 -3.68 18.20 -15.48
C ALA A 26 -3.45 18.54 -16.96
N GLY A 27 -2.86 17.62 -17.73
CA GLY A 27 -2.63 17.77 -19.17
C GLY A 27 -3.92 17.81 -20.00
N SER A 28 -4.98 17.15 -19.55
CA SER A 28 -6.31 17.20 -20.18
C SER A 28 -7.20 18.35 -19.68
N GLY A 29 -6.70 19.18 -18.75
CA GLY A 29 -7.45 20.32 -18.19
C GLY A 29 -8.52 19.94 -17.16
N ILE A 30 -8.62 18.66 -16.78
CA ILE A 30 -9.59 18.16 -15.79
C ILE A 30 -9.21 18.61 -14.36
N VAL A 31 -7.90 18.74 -14.08
CA VAL A 31 -7.38 19.14 -12.77
C VAL A 31 -6.50 20.38 -12.91
N SER A 32 -6.71 21.38 -12.04
CA SER A 32 -5.86 22.58 -12.04
C SER A 32 -4.44 22.26 -11.58
N GLY A 33 -3.43 22.97 -12.10
CA GLY A 33 -2.03 22.74 -11.73
C GLY A 33 -1.77 22.82 -10.22
N ALA A 34 -2.42 23.76 -9.53
CA ALA A 34 -2.33 23.88 -8.07
C ALA A 34 -2.95 22.67 -7.35
N ALA A 35 -4.12 22.19 -7.79
CA ALA A 35 -4.74 20.99 -7.23
C ALA A 35 -3.91 19.74 -7.53
N GLY A 36 -3.27 19.67 -8.71
CA GLY A 36 -2.39 18.58 -9.09
C GLY A 36 -1.16 18.47 -8.18
N GLN A 37 -0.46 19.59 -7.94
CA GLN A 37 0.69 19.62 -7.03
C GLN A 37 0.30 19.20 -5.59
N LEU A 38 -0.84 19.68 -5.10
CA LEU A 38 -1.36 19.28 -3.79
C LEU A 38 -1.69 17.78 -3.74
N ALA A 39 -2.24 17.20 -4.81
CA ALA A 39 -2.50 15.77 -4.90
C ALA A 39 -1.20 14.94 -4.93
N VAL A 40 -0.18 15.37 -5.67
CA VAL A 40 1.14 14.71 -5.71
C VAL A 40 1.80 14.72 -4.33
N ARG A 41 1.81 15.85 -3.63
CA ARG A 41 2.31 15.93 -2.24
C ARG A 41 1.53 15.02 -1.30
N GLY A 42 0.21 14.98 -1.44
CA GLY A 42 -0.63 14.04 -0.70
C GLY A 42 -0.29 12.58 -0.98
N ALA A 43 0.04 12.25 -2.24
CA ALA A 43 0.43 10.92 -2.64
C ALA A 43 1.75 10.47 -2.01
N GLU A 44 2.76 11.35 -1.95
CA GLU A 44 4.02 11.10 -1.23
C GLU A 44 3.76 10.76 0.25
N ILE A 45 2.89 11.53 0.92
CA ILE A 45 2.49 11.27 2.31
C ILE A 45 1.79 9.90 2.44
N GLY A 46 0.88 9.57 1.52
CA GLY A 46 0.16 8.30 1.54
C GLY A 46 1.08 7.09 1.39
N SER A 47 2.01 7.13 0.43
CA SER A 47 3.01 6.07 0.25
C SER A 47 3.96 5.96 1.45
N ALA A 48 4.40 7.09 2.02
CA ALA A 48 5.22 7.08 3.23
C ALA A 48 4.49 6.46 4.42
N LEU A 49 3.19 6.75 4.57
CA LEU A 49 2.35 6.15 5.61
C LEU A 49 2.27 4.63 5.46
N VAL A 50 2.05 4.14 4.23
CA VAL A 50 2.01 2.69 3.92
C VAL A 50 3.33 2.01 4.24
N VAL A 51 4.46 2.60 3.83
CA VAL A 51 5.80 2.05 4.12
C VAL A 51 6.08 2.07 5.62
N LYS A 52 5.74 3.16 6.32
CA LYS A 52 5.91 3.30 7.78
C LYS A 52 5.08 2.24 8.52
N LEU A 53 3.85 2.00 8.07
CA LEU A 53 2.98 0.96 8.61
C LEU A 53 3.60 -0.43 8.39
N LEU A 54 4.11 -0.70 7.19
CA LEU A 54 4.75 -1.96 6.78
C LEU A 54 6.10 -2.24 7.48
N THR A 55 6.78 -1.21 7.95
CA THR A 55 8.08 -1.32 8.66
C THR A 55 7.91 -1.38 10.18
N PHE A 56 6.71 -1.09 10.70
CA PHE A 56 6.41 -1.34 12.11
C PHE A 56 6.42 -2.85 12.38
N ASP A 57 6.76 -3.28 13.59
CA ASP A 57 6.77 -4.70 14.01
C ASP A 57 5.36 -5.34 13.87
N LEU A 58 5.05 -5.74 12.64
CA LEU A 58 3.76 -6.26 12.19
C LEU A 58 3.53 -7.71 12.59
N THR A 59 4.51 -8.35 13.23
CA THR A 59 4.43 -9.73 13.73
C THR A 59 3.22 -9.95 14.64
N LEU A 60 2.80 -8.92 15.38
CA LEU A 60 1.57 -8.94 16.20
C LEU A 60 0.35 -8.35 15.50
N LEU A 61 0.53 -7.43 14.56
CA LEU A 61 -0.57 -6.70 13.91
C LEU A 61 -1.19 -7.50 12.76
N VAL A 62 -0.42 -8.33 12.05
CA VAL A 62 -0.89 -9.28 11.02
C VAL A 62 -1.87 -10.31 11.59
N PRO A 63 -1.55 -11.08 12.65
CA PRO A 63 -2.50 -12.02 13.24
C PRO A 63 -3.70 -11.32 13.87
N LEU A 64 -3.55 -10.13 14.47
CA LEU A 64 -4.70 -9.34 14.96
C LEU A 64 -5.63 -8.89 13.84
N CYS A 65 -5.10 -8.43 12.72
CA CYS A 65 -5.88 -8.01 11.55
C CYS A 65 -6.59 -9.20 10.89
N LEU A 66 -5.92 -10.35 10.78
CA LEU A 66 -6.52 -11.58 10.28
C LEU A 66 -7.60 -12.11 11.23
N ILE A 67 -7.34 -12.23 12.52
CA ILE A 67 -8.32 -12.72 13.50
C ILE A 67 -9.53 -11.78 13.56
N SER A 68 -9.32 -10.47 13.64
CA SER A 68 -10.44 -9.50 13.66
C SER A 68 -11.22 -9.50 12.34
N GLY A 69 -10.55 -9.59 11.19
CA GLY A 69 -11.16 -9.68 9.87
C GLY A 69 -11.97 -10.96 9.67
N THR A 70 -11.45 -12.11 10.08
CA THR A 70 -12.14 -13.40 10.01
C THR A 70 -13.31 -13.47 10.99
N VAL A 71 -13.16 -12.95 12.21
CA VAL A 71 -14.25 -12.88 13.20
C VAL A 71 -15.36 -11.93 12.72
N MET A 72 -15.04 -10.74 12.19
CA MET A 72 -16.05 -9.85 11.59
C MET A 72 -16.74 -10.47 10.37
N PHE A 73 -16.00 -11.19 9.52
CA PHE A 73 -16.55 -11.84 8.34
C PHE A 73 -17.48 -13.01 8.69
N MET A 74 -17.16 -13.76 9.75
CA MET A 74 -17.91 -14.95 10.18
C MET A 74 -19.07 -14.62 11.14
N ALA A 75 -19.01 -13.50 11.88
CA ALA A 75 -20.02 -13.11 12.86
C ALA A 75 -21.21 -12.30 12.31
N THR A 76 -21.25 -11.93 11.02
CA THR A 76 -22.29 -11.00 10.52
C THR A 76 -22.93 -11.41 9.17
N GLU A 77 -24.25 -11.64 9.16
CA GLU A 77 -25.05 -11.94 7.95
C GLU A 77 -25.41 -10.71 7.10
N ARG A 78 -25.27 -9.48 7.64
CA ARG A 78 -25.57 -8.23 6.91
C ARG A 78 -24.59 -8.00 5.75
N ARG A 79 -25.13 -7.74 4.56
CA ARG A 79 -24.39 -7.59 3.28
C ARG A 79 -23.24 -6.58 3.35
N ASP A 80 -23.46 -5.45 4.01
CA ASP A 80 -22.48 -4.35 4.08
C ASP A 80 -21.27 -4.71 4.94
N TRP A 81 -21.51 -5.32 6.10
CA TRP A 81 -20.46 -5.77 7.02
C TRP A 81 -19.62 -6.91 6.44
N ARG A 82 -20.24 -7.81 5.66
CA ARG A 82 -19.52 -8.87 4.94
C ARG A 82 -18.58 -8.30 3.88
N GLN A 83 -18.94 -7.18 3.25
CA GLN A 83 -18.11 -6.52 2.25
C GLN A 83 -16.90 -5.83 2.89
N THR A 84 -17.10 -5.16 4.03
CA THR A 84 -15.98 -4.64 4.85
C THR A 84 -15.08 -5.76 5.34
N GLY A 85 -15.63 -6.90 5.78
CA GLY A 85 -14.85 -8.08 6.16
C GLY A 85 -13.98 -8.61 5.02
N ARG A 86 -14.51 -8.68 3.79
CA ARG A 86 -13.71 -9.07 2.60
C ARG A 86 -12.58 -8.11 2.30
N ILE A 87 -12.82 -6.79 2.43
CA ILE A 87 -11.76 -5.77 2.26
C ILE A 87 -10.67 -5.98 3.31
N LEU A 88 -11.05 -6.20 4.57
CA LEU A 88 -10.12 -6.38 5.69
C LEU A 88 -9.29 -7.66 5.54
N VAL A 89 -9.91 -8.78 5.14
CA VAL A 89 -9.21 -10.03 4.79
C VAL A 89 -8.26 -9.83 3.61
N GLY A 90 -8.69 -9.11 2.57
CA GLY A 90 -7.84 -8.77 1.42
C GLY A 90 -6.61 -7.97 1.83
N ILE A 91 -6.77 -6.98 2.72
CA ILE A 91 -5.67 -6.21 3.30
C ILE A 91 -4.72 -7.13 4.08
N GLY A 92 -5.24 -8.04 4.91
CA GLY A 92 -4.44 -9.02 5.65
C GLY A 92 -3.61 -9.92 4.74
N LEU A 93 -4.21 -10.43 3.65
CA LEU A 93 -3.50 -11.25 2.66
C LEU A 93 -2.43 -10.46 1.89
N LEU A 94 -2.68 -9.18 1.58
CA LEU A 94 -1.70 -8.31 0.93
C LEU A 94 -0.48 -8.07 1.82
N ILE A 95 -0.70 -7.81 3.11
CA ILE A 95 0.39 -7.61 4.07
C ILE A 95 1.23 -8.88 4.20
N LEU A 96 0.59 -10.05 4.36
CA LEU A 96 1.27 -11.34 4.43
C LEU A 96 2.11 -11.62 3.18
N SER A 97 1.56 -11.32 1.99
CA SER A 97 2.28 -11.48 0.73
C SER A 97 3.52 -10.58 0.67
N LEU A 98 3.42 -9.33 1.14
CA LEU A 98 4.56 -8.41 1.21
C LEU A 98 5.65 -8.90 2.19
N GLU A 99 5.25 -9.48 3.32
CA GLU A 99 6.17 -10.05 4.30
C GLU A 99 6.95 -11.22 3.68
N MET A 100 6.27 -12.12 2.97
CA MET A 100 6.92 -13.23 2.25
C MET A 100 7.90 -12.73 1.18
N ILE A 101 7.55 -11.67 0.44
CA ILE A 101 8.45 -11.05 -0.54
C ILE A 101 9.68 -10.46 0.17
N GLY A 102 9.49 -9.81 1.33
CA GLY A 102 10.57 -9.29 2.17
C GLY A 102 11.53 -10.39 2.62
N GLN A 103 11.00 -11.47 3.19
CA GLN A 103 11.78 -12.63 3.64
C GLN A 103 12.52 -13.33 2.50
N ALA A 104 11.90 -13.46 1.32
CA ALA A 104 12.56 -14.01 0.13
C ALA A 104 13.67 -13.10 -0.42
N SER A 105 13.57 -11.78 -0.19
CA SER A 105 14.56 -10.79 -0.63
C SER A 105 15.74 -10.65 0.33
N GLU A 106 15.61 -11.09 1.58
CA GLU A 106 16.66 -11.09 2.61
C GLU A 106 17.90 -11.95 2.23
N PRO A 107 17.77 -13.20 1.78
CA PRO A 107 18.93 -13.99 1.33
C PRO A 107 19.56 -13.44 0.05
N LEU A 108 18.79 -12.78 -0.82
CA LEU A 108 19.34 -12.06 -1.96
C LEU A 108 20.23 -10.89 -1.49
N ARG A 109 19.76 -10.13 -0.50
CA ARG A 109 20.49 -8.97 0.05
C ARG A 109 21.75 -9.36 0.82
N ASN A 110 21.75 -10.52 1.49
CA ASN A 110 22.89 -11.05 2.25
C ASN A 110 23.83 -11.96 1.44
N SER A 111 23.47 -12.29 0.19
CA SER A 111 24.32 -13.09 -0.69
C SER A 111 25.53 -12.27 -1.13
N GLN A 112 26.72 -12.68 -0.67
CA GLN A 112 28.02 -12.13 -1.12
C GLN A 112 28.25 -12.28 -2.64
N LEU A 113 27.38 -12.99 -3.38
CA LEU A 113 27.46 -13.15 -4.84
C LEU A 113 26.95 -11.95 -5.63
N LEU A 114 26.05 -11.13 -5.08
CA LEU A 114 25.53 -9.94 -5.79
C LEU A 114 26.62 -8.90 -6.13
N PRO A 115 27.51 -8.49 -5.20
CA PRO A 115 28.60 -7.59 -5.56
C PRO A 115 29.68 -8.24 -6.43
N VAL A 116 29.75 -9.57 -6.51
CA VAL A 116 30.71 -10.28 -7.37
C VAL A 116 30.22 -10.32 -8.83
N ILE A 117 28.91 -10.41 -9.06
CA ILE A 117 28.32 -10.42 -10.42
C ILE A 117 28.14 -9.00 -10.97
N LEU A 118 27.84 -8.00 -10.13
CA LEU A 118 27.68 -6.60 -10.57
C LEU A 118 29.01 -5.86 -10.79
N ASN A 119 30.13 -6.43 -10.32
CA ASN A 119 31.47 -5.85 -10.46
C ASN A 119 32.28 -6.55 -11.58
N TYR A 120 31.59 -7.33 -12.43
CA TYR A 120 32.06 -7.86 -13.71
C TYR A 120 31.24 -7.26 -14.83
#